data_AF-A0A7Y5NSR4-F1
#
_entry.id   AF-A0A7Y5NSR4-F1
#
_cell.length_a   1.000
_cell.length_b   1.000
_cell.length_c   1.000
_cell.angle_alpha   90.00
_cell.angle_beta   90.00
_cell.angle_gamma   90.00
#
_symmetry.space_group_name_H-M   'P 1'
#
loop_
_entity.id
_entity.type
_entity.pdbx_description
1 polymer ?
#
loop_
_entity_poly.entity_id
_entity_poly.type
_entity_poly.pdbx_seq_one_letter_code
_entity_poly.pdbx_strand_id
1 'polypeptide(L)'
;MKAEPPMNDAPAVIPPFARDWPRDPELTRLLDAFNRGNYAYVREAAPKLAEKASDPAVRDAAKSLRRRIDPDPIAGILLLLAVALLVVLASHYLGHRPDKPPPVNQHVPPVHPTSS
;
A
#
# COMPACT_ATOMS: atom_id res chain seq x y z
N MET A 1 10.02 -27.26 28.15
CA MET A 1 10.35 -25.85 27.88
C MET A 1 9.32 -25.30 26.91
N LYS A 2 8.32 -24.58 27.42
CA LYS A 2 7.24 -23.99 26.63
C LYS A 2 7.75 -22.62 26.20
N ALA A 3 7.89 -22.37 24.90
CA ALA A 3 8.37 -21.09 24.39
C ALA A 3 7.37 -19.99 24.78
N GLU A 4 7.74 -19.17 25.75
CA GLU A 4 7.11 -17.88 26.02
C GLU A 4 7.42 -16.97 24.83
N PRO A 5 6.41 -16.48 24.08
CA PRO A 5 6.66 -15.51 23.03
C PRO A 5 7.19 -14.21 23.67
N PRO A 6 8.17 -13.53 23.07
CA PRO A 6 8.78 -12.33 23.66
C PRO A 6 7.71 -11.26 23.86
N MET A 7 7.36 -11.06 25.13
CA MET A 7 6.55 -9.96 25.62
C MET A 7 7.42 -8.71 25.45
N ASN A 8 7.23 -8.00 24.34
CA ASN A 8 7.77 -6.66 24.18
C ASN A 8 6.94 -5.76 25.11
N ASP A 9 7.50 -5.40 26.25
CA ASP A 9 6.86 -4.66 27.35
C ASP A 9 6.53 -3.19 27.02
N ALA A 10 6.46 -2.83 25.74
CA ALA A 10 5.92 -1.54 25.34
C ALA A 10 4.41 -1.58 25.62
N PRO A 11 3.87 -0.71 26.50
CA PRO A 11 2.43 -0.67 26.71
C PRO A 11 1.79 -0.44 25.35
N ALA A 12 0.94 -1.37 24.91
CA ALA A 12 0.20 -1.25 23.66
C ALA A 12 -0.43 0.14 23.65
N VAL A 13 0.08 1.03 22.78
CA VAL A 13 -0.32 2.44 22.77
C VAL A 13 -1.81 2.45 22.48
N ILE A 14 -2.63 2.72 23.49
CA ILE A 14 -4.09 2.72 23.33
C ILE A 14 -4.43 3.95 22.50
N PRO A 15 -4.95 3.77 21.26
CA PRO A 15 -5.36 4.90 20.45
C PRO A 15 -6.44 5.72 21.17
N PRO A 16 -6.53 7.03 20.93
CA PRO A 16 -7.50 7.89 21.63
C PRO A 16 -8.95 7.40 21.52
N PHE A 17 -9.31 6.77 20.39
CA PHE A 17 -10.65 6.23 20.13
C PHE A 17 -10.97 4.91 20.87
N ALA A 18 -9.95 4.24 21.43
CA ALA A 18 -10.09 2.95 22.10
C ALA A 18 -9.97 3.07 23.63
N ARG A 19 -9.89 4.29 24.18
CA ARG A 19 -9.78 4.52 25.63
C ARG A 19 -10.98 4.00 26.41
N ASP A 20 -12.16 4.06 25.81
CA ASP A 20 -13.43 3.67 26.44
C ASP A 20 -13.83 2.22 26.12
N TRP A 21 -12.94 1.44 25.49
CA TRP A 21 -13.26 0.06 25.10
C TRP A 21 -13.08 -0.91 26.26
N PRO A 22 -13.88 -2.00 26.31
CA PRO A 22 -13.74 -3.04 27.32
C PRO A 22 -12.36 -3.68 27.25
N ARG A 23 -11.78 -4.00 28.42
CA ARG A 23 -10.49 -4.70 28.51
C ARG A 23 -10.68 -6.19 28.26
N ASP A 24 -10.66 -6.54 26.98
CA ASP A 24 -10.70 -7.93 26.52
C ASP A 24 -9.33 -8.34 25.92
N PRO A 25 -8.80 -9.53 26.25
CA PRO A 25 -7.50 -9.98 25.76
C PRO A 25 -7.47 -10.22 24.24
N GLU A 26 -8.57 -10.65 23.61
CA GLU A 26 -8.64 -10.80 22.15
C GLU A 26 -8.72 -9.44 21.46
N LEU A 27 -9.51 -8.51 22.01
CA LEU A 27 -9.56 -7.12 21.53
C LEU A 27 -8.19 -6.42 21.64
N THR A 28 -7.47 -6.68 22.73
CA THR A 28 -6.11 -6.14 22.94
C THR A 28 -5.13 -6.64 21.88
N ARG A 29 -5.21 -7.93 21.48
CA ARG A 29 -4.39 -8.48 20.37
C ARG A 29 -4.69 -7.83 19.04
N LEU A 30 -5.96 -7.51 18.77
CA LEU A 30 -6.35 -6.78 17.55
C LEU A 30 -5.80 -5.35 17.53
N LEU A 31 -5.88 -4.65 18.66
CA LEU A 31 -5.30 -3.31 18.85
C LEU A 31 -3.79 -3.31 18.67
N ASP A 32 -3.12 -4.31 19.23
CA ASP A 32 -1.68 -4.48 19.10
C ASP A 32 -1.28 -4.78 17.64
N ALA A 33 -2.04 -5.61 16.94
CA ALA A 33 -1.86 -5.81 15.50
C ALA A 33 -2.14 -4.54 14.67
N PHE A 34 -3.13 -3.73 15.05
CA PHE A 34 -3.42 -2.44 14.43
C PHE A 34 -2.24 -1.46 14.60
N ASN A 35 -1.69 -1.37 15.81
CA ASN A 35 -0.54 -0.52 16.12
C ASN A 35 0.73 -0.94 15.36
N ARG A 36 0.90 -2.24 15.09
CA ARG A 36 1.98 -2.77 14.24
C ARG A 36 1.75 -2.59 12.74
N GLY A 37 0.63 -2.00 12.32
CA GLY A 37 0.27 -1.85 10.92
C GLY A 37 -0.15 -3.16 10.24
N ASN A 38 -0.43 -4.22 10.99
CA ASN A 38 -0.91 -5.50 10.43
C ASN A 38 -2.41 -5.44 10.14
N TYR A 39 -2.81 -4.57 9.22
CA TYR A 39 -4.21 -4.32 8.90
C TYR A 39 -4.90 -5.51 8.22
N ALA A 40 -4.14 -6.38 7.53
CA ALA A 40 -4.67 -7.61 6.94
C ALA A 40 -5.20 -8.57 8.01
N TYR A 41 -4.43 -8.79 9.08
CA TYR A 41 -4.87 -9.60 10.21
C TYR A 41 -6.08 -8.99 10.92
N VAL A 42 -6.07 -7.69 11.21
CA VAL A 42 -7.19 -7.05 11.92
C VAL A 42 -8.47 -7.06 11.07
N ARG A 43 -8.35 -6.94 9.75
CA ARG A 43 -9.48 -7.07 8.81
C ARG A 43 -10.17 -8.43 8.90
N GLU A 44 -9.41 -9.52 9.02
CA GLU A 44 -9.97 -10.87 9.11
C GLU A 44 -10.43 -11.24 10.51
N ALA A 45 -9.69 -10.82 11.53
CA ALA A 45 -9.91 -11.25 12.90
C ALA A 45 -10.95 -10.39 13.64
N ALA A 46 -11.13 -9.11 13.29
CA ALA A 46 -12.16 -8.26 13.90
C ALA A 46 -13.62 -8.75 13.70
N PRO A 47 -14.08 -9.16 12.50
CA PRO A 47 -15.44 -9.71 12.35
C PRO A 47 -15.59 -11.05 13.09
N LYS A 48 -14.57 -11.90 13.07
CA LYS A 48 -14.55 -13.17 13.82
C LYS A 48 -14.68 -12.95 15.33
N LEU A 49 -14.02 -11.92 15.87
CA LEU A 49 -14.18 -11.53 17.27
C LEU A 49 -15.59 -10.99 17.54
N ALA A 50 -16.13 -10.16 16.65
CA ALA A 50 -17.48 -9.61 16.81
C ALA A 50 -18.59 -10.68 16.76
N GLU A 51 -18.36 -11.81 16.10
CA GLU A 51 -19.28 -12.96 16.07
C GLU A 51 -19.17 -13.85 17.32
N LYS A 52 -17.95 -14.02 17.85
CA LYS A 52 -17.67 -14.90 18.99
C LYS A 52 -17.84 -14.23 20.35
N ALA A 53 -17.64 -12.92 20.43
CA ALA A 53 -17.64 -12.22 21.70
C ALA A 53 -19.04 -12.22 22.34
N SER A 54 -19.10 -12.70 23.58
CA SER A 54 -20.33 -12.73 24.38
C SER A 54 -20.72 -11.35 24.89
N ASP A 55 -19.74 -10.48 25.13
CA ASP A 55 -19.98 -9.11 25.58
C ASP A 55 -20.34 -8.20 24.39
N PRO A 56 -21.54 -7.58 24.38
CA PRO A 56 -21.92 -6.64 23.33
C PRO A 56 -20.95 -5.45 23.18
N ALA A 57 -20.31 -5.00 24.27
CA ALA A 57 -19.33 -3.91 24.21
C ALA A 57 -18.07 -4.31 23.43
N VAL A 58 -17.61 -5.55 23.59
CA VAL A 58 -16.45 -6.09 22.84
C VAL A 58 -16.79 -6.23 21.36
N ARG A 59 -18.00 -6.68 21.04
CA ARG A 59 -18.47 -6.77 19.65
C ARG A 59 -18.52 -5.40 18.98
N ASP A 60 -19.04 -4.39 19.67
CA ASP A 60 -19.19 -3.05 19.11
C ASP A 60 -17.83 -2.36 18.94
N ALA A 61 -16.89 -2.60 19.87
CA ALA A 61 -15.49 -2.20 19.73
C ALA A 61 -14.83 -2.87 18.52
N ALA A 62 -14.98 -4.19 18.36
CA ALA A 62 -14.42 -4.93 17.22
C ALA A 62 -14.99 -4.46 15.86
N LYS A 63 -16.30 -4.19 15.79
CA LYS A 63 -16.95 -3.61 14.60
C LYS A 63 -16.45 -2.20 14.30
N SER A 64 -16.31 -1.37 15.34
CA SER A 64 -15.78 -0.01 15.22
C SER A 64 -14.34 0.00 14.74
N LEU A 65 -13.52 -0.93 15.23
CA LEU A 65 -12.17 -1.15 14.74
C LEU A 65 -12.20 -1.51 13.25
N ARG A 66 -12.96 -2.54 12.85
CA ARG A 66 -13.09 -2.99 11.45
C ARG A 66 -13.46 -1.86 10.48
N ARG A 67 -14.40 -1.00 10.88
CA ARG A 67 -14.87 0.12 10.07
C ARG A 67 -13.78 1.17 9.80
N ARG A 68 -12.79 1.31 10.69
CA ARG A 68 -11.69 2.28 10.56
C ARG A 68 -10.51 1.77 9.71
N ILE A 69 -10.42 0.47 9.50
CA ILE A 69 -9.33 -0.20 8.76
C ILE A 69 -9.74 -0.59 7.35
N ASP A 70 -11.00 -0.36 6.96
CA ASP A 70 -11.40 -0.65 5.59
C ASP A 70 -10.60 0.28 4.68
N PRO A 71 -9.78 -0.26 3.76
CA PRO A 71 -8.98 0.56 2.87
C PRO A 71 -9.93 1.44 2.07
N ASP A 72 -9.60 2.74 1.97
CA ASP A 72 -10.42 3.66 1.18
C ASP A 72 -10.54 3.10 -0.25
N PRO A 73 -11.75 2.77 -0.73
CA PRO A 73 -11.94 2.20 -2.07
C PRO A 73 -11.35 3.13 -3.15
N ILE A 74 -11.31 4.44 -2.89
CA ILE A 74 -10.69 5.43 -3.77
C ILE A 74 -9.18 5.22 -3.86
N ALA A 75 -8.49 4.86 -2.78
CA ALA A 75 -7.05 4.58 -2.81
C ALA A 75 -6.73 3.40 -3.74
N GLY A 76 -7.56 2.36 -3.73
CA GLY A 76 -7.44 1.24 -4.67
C GLY A 76 -7.62 1.67 -6.12
N ILE A 77 -8.62 2.50 -6.40
CA ILE A 77 -8.88 3.04 -7.74
C ILE A 77 -7.74 3.95 -8.21
N LEU A 78 -7.27 4.86 -7.36
CA LEU A 78 -6.16 5.77 -7.65
C LEU A 78 -4.86 5.01 -7.90
N LEU A 79 -4.59 3.95 -7.12
CA LEU A 79 -3.44 3.09 -7.34
C LEU A 79 -3.53 2.40 -8.71
N LEU A 80 -4.70 1.86 -9.05
CA LEU A 80 -4.92 1.20 -10.34
C LEU A 80 -4.77 2.20 -11.50
N LEU A 81 -5.31 3.41 -11.35
CA LEU A 81 -5.16 4.50 -12.31
C LEU A 81 -3.69 4.90 -12.49
N ALA A 82 -2.93 5.00 -11.40
CA ALA A 82 -1.50 5.32 -11.44
C ALA A 82 -0.70 4.23 -12.16
N VAL A 83 -0.98 2.95 -11.88
CA VAL A 83 -0.38 1.81 -12.59
C VAL A 83 -0.72 1.86 -14.08
N ALA A 84 -1.98 2.12 -14.43
CA ALA A 84 -2.40 2.23 -15.83
C ALA A 84 -1.65 3.36 -16.55
N LEU A 85 -1.55 4.53 -15.91
CA LEU A 85 -0.82 5.67 -16.44
C LEU A 85 0.67 5.34 -16.64
N LEU A 86 1.29 4.68 -15.66
CA LEU A 86 2.68 4.24 -15.72
C LEU A 86 2.92 3.31 -16.92
N VAL A 87 2.02 2.34 -17.16
CA VAL A 87 2.12 1.41 -18.29
C VAL A 87 2.02 2.14 -19.62
N VAL A 88 1.12 3.13 -19.73
CA VAL A 88 0.99 3.96 -20.93
C VAL A 88 2.29 4.73 -21.20
N LEU A 89 2.84 5.40 -20.17
CA LEU A 89 4.09 6.16 -20.31
C LEU A 89 5.27 5.24 -20.67
N ALA A 90 5.40 4.10 -20.00
CA ALA A 90 6.45 3.13 -20.27
C ALA A 90 6.38 2.62 -21.72
N SER A 91 5.17 2.23 -22.18
CA SER A 91 4.93 1.79 -23.55
C SER A 91 5.27 2.87 -24.57
N HIS A 92 4.85 4.11 -24.31
CA HIS A 92 5.14 5.25 -25.17
C HIS A 92 6.64 5.53 -25.27
N TYR A 93 7.35 5.53 -24.14
CA TYR A 93 8.79 5.79 -24.08
C TYR A 93 9.59 4.70 -24.81
N LEU A 94 9.23 3.42 -24.63
CA LEU A 94 9.87 2.32 -25.36
C LEU A 94 9.59 2.38 -26.87
N GLY A 95 8.41 2.83 -27.27
CA GLY A 95 8.03 2.98 -28.68
C GLY A 95 8.66 4.20 -29.37
N HIS A 96 8.97 5.28 -28.65
CA HIS A 96 9.58 6.50 -29.20
C HIS A 96 11.12 6.44 -29.20
N ARG A 97 11.70 5.37 -29.75
CA ARG A 97 13.12 5.40 -30.13
C ARG A 97 13.25 6.20 -31.43
N PRO A 98 13.95 7.35 -31.46
CA PRO A 98 14.11 8.11 -32.70
C PRO A 98 15.09 7.39 -33.62
N ASP A 99 14.58 6.52 -34.50
CA ASP A 99 15.33 5.87 -35.59
C ASP A 99 15.60 6.82 -36.79
N LYS A 100 15.78 8.13 -36.53
CA LYS A 100 16.23 9.05 -37.57
C LYS A 100 17.68 9.43 -37.33
N PRO A 101 18.63 8.84 -38.08
CA PRO A 101 19.97 9.40 -38.12
C PRO A 101 19.88 10.88 -38.51
N PRO A 102 20.71 11.76 -37.90
CA PRO A 102 20.70 13.17 -38.22
C PRO A 102 20.87 13.35 -39.74
N PRO A 103 20.14 14.29 -40.38
CA PRO A 103 20.33 14.55 -41.79
C PRO A 103 21.81 14.91 -42.01
N VAL A 104 22.53 14.07 -42.74
CA VAL A 104 23.89 14.38 -43.17
C VAL A 104 23.79 15.61 -44.09
N ASN A 105 24.27 16.75 -43.61
CA ASN A 105 24.46 17.94 -44.45
C ASN A 105 25.52 17.61 -45.51
N GLN A 106 25.08 17.13 -46.67
CA GLN A 106 25.92 16.88 -47.85
C GLN A 106 26.29 18.20 -48.54
N HIS A 107 26.86 19.15 -47.80
CA HIS A 107 27.57 20.27 -48.41
C HIS A 107 28.90 19.71 -48.95
N VAL A 108 28.83 18.96 -50.04
CA VAL A 108 29.99 18.51 -50.80
C VAL A 108 30.45 19.72 -51.61
N PRO A 109 31.60 20.35 -51.29
CA PRO A 109 32.11 21.42 -52.13
C PRO A 109 32.42 20.87 -53.53
N PRO A 110 32.16 21.63 -54.61
CA PRO A 110 32.41 21.17 -55.96
C PRO A 110 33.91 20.88 -56.14
N VAL A 111 34.22 19.64 -56.50
CA VAL A 111 35.58 19.21 -56.87
C VAL A 111 35.90 19.82 -58.25
N HIS A 112 36.74 20.85 -58.28
CA HIS A 112 37.25 21.38 -59.54
C HIS A 112 38.30 20.40 -60.09
N PRO A 113 38.18 19.91 -61.33
CA PRO A 113 39.24 19.14 -61.96
C PRO A 113 40.43 20.08 -62.19
N THR A 114 41.54 19.83 -61.50
CA THR A 114 42.84 20.42 -61.84
C THR A 114 43.30 19.80 -63.16
N SER A 115 43.10 20.50 -64.26
CA SER A 115 43.75 20.19 -65.53
C SER A 115 45.26 20.31 -65.37
N SER A 116 45.97 19.21 -65.65
CA SER A 116 47.43 19.17 -65.88
C SER A 116 47.74 19.47 -67.34
#